data_AF-A0A817MIN5-F1
#
_entry.id   AF-A0A817MIN5-F1
#
_cell.length_a   1.000
_cell.length_b   1.000
_cell.length_c   1.000
_cell.angle_alpha   90.00
_cell.angle_beta   90.00
_cell.angle_gamma   90.00
#
_symmetry.space_group_name_H-M   'P 1'
#
loop_
_entity.id
_entity.type
_entity.pdbx_description
1 polymer ?
#
loop_
_entity_poly.entity_id
_entity_poly.type
_entity_poly.pdbx_seq_one_letter_code
_entity_poly.pdbx_strand_id
1 'polypeptide(L)'
;CLVLGSSLRIPPAAYVPQTVAERGGKLAIGNLQLTPMASLAQLNIHALCDDLMRGLMAKLDIPIPEWELHRRVRITIQKQKIKIMGLDVDQDIPYTLFSRVRIFVRQGTLFKYESKQLTGREFIEHKIPVNDST
;
A
#
# COMPACT_ATOMS: atom_id res chain seq x y z
N CYS A 1 3.95 18.77 17.62
CA CYS A 1 4.63 18.00 16.57
C CYS A 1 5.20 16.75 17.19
N LEU A 2 4.97 15.59 16.57
CA LEU A 2 5.56 14.31 16.96
C LEU A 2 6.45 13.83 15.82
N VAL A 3 7.71 13.57 16.10
CA VAL A 3 8.67 12.99 15.15
C VAL A 3 8.90 11.53 15.52
N LEU A 4 8.77 10.61 14.56
CA LEU A 4 8.99 9.18 14.75
C LEU A 4 10.03 8.69 13.74
N GLY A 5 11.11 8.05 14.23
CA GLY A 5 12.07 7.32 13.40
C GLY A 5 12.87 8.18 12.40
N SER A 6 12.86 9.50 12.54
CA SER A 6 13.64 10.41 11.69
C SER A 6 14.88 10.91 12.42
N SER A 7 16.02 10.91 11.74
CA SER A 7 17.26 11.48 12.26
C SER A 7 17.27 13.01 12.25
N LEU A 8 16.32 13.65 11.57
CA LEU A 8 16.19 15.10 11.41
C LEU A 8 17.43 15.80 10.84
N ARG A 9 18.17 15.13 9.95
CA ARG A 9 19.39 15.67 9.33
C ARG A 9 19.19 16.27 7.94
N ILE A 10 18.03 16.04 7.32
CA ILE A 10 17.80 16.36 5.91
C ILE A 10 16.79 17.50 5.77
N PRO A 11 17.25 18.71 5.41
CA PRO A 11 16.37 19.77 4.92
C PRO A 11 15.72 19.44 3.56
N PRO A 12 14.52 19.99 3.26
CA PRO A 12 13.72 20.86 4.10
C PRO A 12 12.84 20.09 5.11
N ALA A 13 12.80 18.76 5.07
CA ALA A 13 11.95 17.95 5.94
C ALA A 13 12.22 18.20 7.43
N ALA A 14 13.50 18.40 7.80
CA ALA A 14 13.90 18.74 9.16
C ALA A 14 13.37 20.12 9.63
N TYR A 15 13.07 21.05 8.72
CA TYR A 15 12.60 22.39 9.08
C TYR A 15 11.18 22.39 9.66
N VAL A 16 10.34 21.39 9.34
CA VAL A 16 8.97 21.31 9.88
C VAL A 16 8.96 21.20 11.41
N PRO A 17 9.59 20.18 12.03
CA PRO A 17 9.63 20.09 13.50
C PRO A 17 10.40 21.23 14.14
N GLN A 18 11.47 21.71 13.50
CA GLN A 18 12.24 22.88 13.97
C GLN A 18 11.36 24.13 14.06
N THR A 19 10.64 24.47 12.98
CA THR A 19 9.77 25.63 12.93
C THR A 19 8.65 25.54 13.97
N VAL A 20 8.09 24.35 14.21
CA VAL A 20 7.08 24.16 15.26
C VAL A 20 7.66 24.49 16.64
N ALA A 21 8.85 23.98 16.96
CA ALA A 21 9.48 24.25 18.25
C ALA A 21 9.86 25.74 18.41
N GLU A 22 10.45 26.35 17.38
CA GLU A 22 10.85 27.77 17.38
C GLU A 22 9.66 28.73 17.51
N ARG A 23 8.49 28.34 17.00
CA ARG A 23 7.23 29.11 17.16
C ARG A 23 6.52 28.84 18.49
N GLY A 24 7.17 28.16 19.45
CA GLY A 24 6.63 27.87 20.77
C GLY A 24 5.69 26.65 20.82
N GLY A 25 5.59 25.88 19.74
CA GLY A 25 4.83 24.64 19.71
C GLY A 25 5.54 23.50 20.46
N LYS A 26 4.76 22.53 20.97
CA LYS A 26 5.29 21.36 21.67
C LYS A 26 5.91 20.37 20.67
N LEU A 27 7.17 20.01 20.87
CA LEU A 27 7.89 19.01 20.06
C LEU A 27 8.25 17.79 20.92
N ALA A 28 7.84 16.60 20.46
CA ALA A 28 8.26 15.31 21.00
C ALA A 28 8.95 14.49 19.91
N ILE A 29 10.05 13.82 20.27
CA ILE A 29 10.87 13.03 19.35
C ILE A 29 10.99 11.60 19.87
N GLY A 30 10.54 10.63 19.07
CA GLY A 30 10.76 9.20 19.26
C GLY A 30 11.78 8.68 18.27
N ASN A 31 12.99 8.35 18.73
CA ASN A 31 14.03 7.77 17.89
C ASN A 31 15.07 7.02 18.73
N LEU A 32 15.58 5.89 18.23
CA LEU A 32 16.63 5.12 18.92
C LEU A 32 17.91 5.94 19.14
N GLN A 33 18.26 6.77 18.16
CA GLN A 33 19.47 7.59 18.18
C GLN A 33 19.15 9.03 18.55
N LEU A 34 20.09 9.71 19.20
CA LEU A 34 20.01 11.14 19.43
C LEU A 34 19.91 11.91 18.11
N THR A 35 19.03 12.90 18.05
CA THR A 35 18.83 13.76 16.87
C THR A 35 19.42 15.15 17.10
N PRO A 36 19.79 15.90 16.05
CA PRO A 36 20.33 17.26 16.18
C PRO A 36 19.36 18.23 16.88
N MET A 37 18.05 17.95 16.84
CA MET A 37 17.00 18.81 17.40
C MET A 37 16.52 18.33 18.78
N ALA A 38 17.22 17.38 19.40
CA ALA A 38 16.83 16.84 20.70
C ALA A 38 16.70 17.93 21.79
N SER A 39 17.54 18.98 21.73
CA SER A 39 17.49 20.12 22.65
C SER A 39 16.26 21.01 22.48
N LEU A 40 15.64 21.01 21.30
CA LEU A 40 14.40 21.75 21.03
C LEU A 40 13.15 20.96 21.45
N ALA A 41 13.28 19.65 21.67
CA ALA A 41 12.17 18.79 22.06
C ALA A 41 11.92 18.87 23.57
N GLN A 42 10.64 18.94 23.94
CA GLN A 42 10.19 18.87 25.33
C GLN A 42 10.22 17.43 25.85
N LEU A 43 10.23 16.45 24.94
CA LEU A 43 10.30 15.03 25.27
C LEU A 43 11.10 14.29 24.20
N ASN A 44 12.12 13.56 24.64
CA ASN A 44 12.92 12.66 23.81
C ASN A 44 12.70 11.23 24.32
N ILE A 45 12.31 10.32 23.44
CA ILE A 45 12.03 8.91 23.76
C ILE A 45 12.96 8.03 22.92
N HIS A 46 13.86 7.33 23.58
CA HIS A 46 14.82 6.42 22.94
C HIS A 46 14.29 4.99 22.92
N ALA A 47 13.37 4.74 21.99
CA ALA A 47 12.70 3.45 21.82
C ALA A 47 12.45 3.14 20.34
N LEU A 48 12.10 1.88 20.04
CA LEU A 48 11.55 1.52 18.74
C LEU A 48 10.21 2.22 18.54
N CYS A 49 9.94 2.69 17.32
CA CYS A 49 8.71 3.41 17.00
C CYS A 49 7.46 2.60 17.36
N ASP A 50 7.47 1.30 17.08
CA ASP A 50 6.32 0.44 17.36
C ASP A 50 6.08 0.27 18.86
N ASP A 51 7.13 0.16 19.67
CA ASP A 51 6.99 0.05 21.13
C ASP A 51 6.43 1.35 21.73
N LEU A 52 6.94 2.49 21.24
CA LEU A 52 6.43 3.82 21.61
C LEU A 52 4.95 3.95 21.26
N MET A 53 4.58 3.62 20.02
CA MET A 53 3.20 3.72 19.56
C MET A 53 2.28 2.73 20.27
N ARG A 54 2.70 1.48 20.52
CA ARG A 54 1.94 0.52 21.33
C ARG A 54 1.67 1.05 22.74
N GLY A 55 2.68 1.60 23.40
CA GLY A 55 2.52 2.21 24.72
C GLY A 55 1.61 3.45 24.71
N LEU A 56 1.71 4.29 23.68
CA LEU A 56 0.85 5.47 23.51
C LEU A 56 -0.61 5.07 23.30
N MET A 57 -0.86 4.14 22.38
CA MET A 57 -2.19 3.64 22.04
C MET A 57 -2.87 3.00 23.26
N ALA A 58 -2.13 2.21 24.04
CA ALA A 58 -2.61 1.65 25.30
C ALA A 58 -2.98 2.73 26.33
N LYS A 59 -2.20 3.81 26.45
CA LYS A 59 -2.52 4.93 27.34
C LYS A 59 -3.73 5.75 26.91
N LEU A 60 -3.98 5.82 25.60
CA LEU A 60 -5.13 6.53 25.03
C LEU A 60 -6.39 5.65 24.97
N ASP A 61 -6.29 4.36 25.32
CA ASP A 61 -7.35 3.36 25.16
C ASP A 61 -7.86 3.26 23.71
N ILE A 62 -6.93 3.38 22.75
CA ILE A 62 -7.23 3.25 21.32
C ILE A 62 -6.65 1.91 20.85
N PRO A 63 -7.48 0.95 20.40
CA PRO A 63 -6.97 -0.30 19.85
C PRO A 63 -6.21 -0.03 18.55
N ILE A 64 -5.08 -0.74 18.35
CA ILE A 64 -4.40 -0.74 17.07
C ILE A 64 -5.21 -1.65 16.14
N PRO A 65 -5.69 -1.15 14.99
CA PRO A 65 -6.49 -1.97 14.08
C PRO A 65 -5.63 -3.06 13.45
N GLU A 66 -6.24 -4.22 13.20
CA GLU A 66 -5.66 -5.23 12.32
C GLU A 66 -5.55 -4.66 10.90
N TRP A 67 -4.41 -4.91 10.26
CA TRP A 67 -4.22 -4.49 8.87
C TRP A 67 -4.87 -5.48 7.92
N GLU A 68 -5.89 -5.02 7.20
CA GLU A 68 -6.53 -5.78 6.14
C GLU A 68 -6.17 -5.21 4.78
N LEU A 69 -5.69 -6.05 3.87
CA LEU A 69 -5.42 -5.65 2.50
C LEU A 69 -6.60 -6.03 1.59
N HIS A 70 -7.40 -5.04 1.23
CA HIS A 70 -8.56 -5.20 0.38
C HIS A 70 -8.12 -5.15 -1.08
N ARG A 71 -8.39 -6.21 -1.83
CA ARG A 71 -7.97 -6.31 -3.22
C ARG A 71 -9.07 -6.88 -4.09
N ARG A 72 -9.13 -6.47 -5.35
CA ARG A 72 -10.14 -6.94 -6.31
C ARG A 72 -9.55 -7.30 -7.66
N VAL A 73 -10.31 -8.11 -8.39
CA VAL A 73 -10.04 -8.43 -9.80
C VAL A 73 -11.06 -7.70 -10.65
N ARG A 74 -10.59 -6.89 -11.60
CA ARG A 74 -11.44 -6.31 -12.63
C ARG A 74 -11.36 -7.16 -13.88
N ILE A 75 -12.51 -7.65 -14.32
CA ILE A 75 -12.67 -8.37 -15.58
C ILE A 75 -13.48 -7.48 -16.52
N THR A 76 -12.89 -7.10 -17.64
CA THR A 76 -13.54 -6.30 -18.69
C THR A 76 -13.70 -7.16 -19.93
N ILE A 77 -14.93 -7.28 -20.44
CA ILE A 77 -15.23 -8.03 -21.66
C ILE A 77 -15.65 -7.03 -22.74
N GLN A 78 -14.88 -6.90 -23.82
CA GLN A 78 -15.16 -5.97 -24.92
C GLN A 78 -14.70 -6.54 -26.25
N LYS A 79 -15.53 -6.44 -27.31
CA LYS A 79 -15.16 -6.83 -28.69
C LYS A 79 -14.43 -8.18 -28.75
N GLN A 80 -15.00 -9.20 -28.09
CA GLN A 80 -14.42 -10.55 -28.01
C GLN A 80 -13.04 -10.60 -27.32
N LYS A 81 -12.76 -9.67 -26.42
CA LYS A 81 -11.56 -9.68 -25.58
C LYS A 81 -11.96 -9.70 -24.12
N ILE A 82 -11.31 -10.54 -23.34
CA ILE A 82 -11.38 -10.56 -21.89
C ILE A 82 -10.08 -9.95 -21.37
N LYS A 83 -10.20 -8.82 -20.67
CA LYS A 83 -9.10 -8.18 -19.96
C LYS A 83 -9.25 -8.45 -18.47
N ILE A 84 -8.21 -8.97 -17.83
CA ILE A 84 -8.19 -9.30 -16.40
C ILE A 84 -7.06 -8.51 -15.73
N MET A 85 -7.37 -7.80 -14.65
CA MET A 85 -6.42 -6.94 -13.92
C MET A 85 -6.66 -7.03 -12.41
N GLY A 86 -5.60 -7.14 -11.62
CA GLY A 86 -5.66 -6.95 -10.17
C GLY A 86 -5.59 -5.46 -9.81
N LEU A 87 -6.51 -4.98 -8.97
CA LEU A 87 -6.59 -3.60 -8.50
C LEU A 87 -6.71 -3.51 -6.98
N ASP A 88 -5.94 -2.61 -6.36
CA ASP A 88 -6.23 -2.14 -5.01
C ASP A 88 -7.64 -1.53 -4.98
N VAL A 89 -8.43 -1.83 -3.94
CA VAL A 89 -9.84 -1.42 -3.86
C VAL A 89 -9.96 0.10 -3.75
N ASP A 90 -9.02 0.76 -3.06
CA ASP A 90 -9.17 2.16 -2.68
C ASP A 90 -8.66 3.13 -3.75
N GLN A 91 -7.64 2.75 -4.52
CA GLN A 91 -6.94 3.67 -5.42
C GLN A 91 -6.82 3.17 -6.86
N ASP A 92 -7.44 2.04 -7.20
CA ASP A 92 -7.33 1.41 -8.53
C ASP A 92 -5.87 1.22 -8.99
N ILE A 93 -4.97 1.03 -8.04
CA ILE A 93 -3.55 0.82 -8.32
C ILE A 93 -3.38 -0.61 -8.85
N PRO A 94 -2.79 -0.80 -10.06
CA PRO A 94 -2.54 -2.12 -10.59
C PRO A 94 -1.58 -2.92 -9.70
N TYR A 95 -1.97 -4.16 -9.39
CA TYR A 95 -1.12 -5.10 -8.66
C TYR A 95 -1.29 -6.53 -9.20
N THR A 96 -0.31 -7.37 -8.92
CA THR A 96 -0.32 -8.79 -9.30
C THR A 96 -0.88 -9.62 -8.15
N LEU A 97 -2.15 -10.04 -8.23
CA LEU A 97 -2.73 -10.95 -7.23
C LEU A 97 -2.32 -12.39 -7.43
N PHE A 98 -2.33 -12.81 -8.69
CA PHE A 98 -2.21 -14.20 -9.07
C PHE A 98 -0.90 -14.40 -9.80
N SER A 99 -0.20 -15.47 -9.44
CA SER A 99 0.93 -15.96 -10.24
C SER A 99 0.46 -16.55 -11.57
N ARG A 100 -0.81 -16.99 -11.66
CA ARG A 100 -1.38 -17.64 -12.85
C ARG A 100 -2.89 -17.42 -12.92
N VAL A 101 -3.39 -17.18 -14.14
CA VAL A 101 -4.83 -17.16 -14.42
C VAL A 101 -5.14 -18.21 -15.47
N ARG A 102 -6.20 -18.98 -15.21
CA ARG A 102 -6.75 -19.98 -16.13
C ARG A 102 -8.09 -19.48 -16.64
N ILE A 103 -8.23 -19.40 -17.95
CA ILE A 103 -9.44 -18.94 -18.62
C ILE A 103 -10.09 -20.14 -19.29
N PHE A 104 -11.36 -20.35 -18.95
CA PHE A 104 -12.21 -21.39 -19.53
C PHE A 104 -13.30 -20.71 -20.34
N VAL A 105 -13.30 -20.92 -21.65
CA VAL A 105 -14.34 -20.39 -22.54
C VAL A 105 -15.16 -21.56 -23.09
N ARG A 106 -16.48 -21.52 -22.86
CA ARG A 106 -17.44 -22.47 -23.42
C ARG A 106 -18.15 -21.82 -24.62
N GLN A 107 -18.10 -22.48 -25.77
CA GLN A 107 -18.85 -22.10 -26.97
C GLN A 107 -19.68 -23.30 -27.44
N GLY A 108 -20.96 -23.33 -27.09
CA GLY A 108 -21.82 -24.49 -27.32
C GLY A 108 -21.35 -25.73 -26.54
N THR A 109 -20.97 -26.79 -27.27
CA THR A 109 -20.38 -28.04 -26.75
C THR A 109 -18.85 -28.02 -26.69
N LEU A 110 -18.19 -27.03 -27.30
CA LEU A 110 -16.73 -26.92 -27.31
C LEU A 110 -16.21 -26.16 -26.09
N PHE A 111 -15.14 -26.68 -25.50
CA PHE A 111 -14.40 -26.05 -24.41
C PHE A 111 -13.00 -25.68 -24.90
N LYS A 112 -12.61 -24.41 -24.71
CA LYS A 112 -11.23 -23.96 -24.92
C LYS A 112 -10.60 -23.56 -23.60
N TYR A 113 -9.39 -24.07 -23.37
CA TYR A 113 -8.58 -23.84 -22.17
C TYR A 113 -7.36 -23.00 -22.54
N GLU A 114 -7.16 -21.87 -21.85
CA GLU A 114 -5.91 -21.13 -21.92
C GLU A 114 -5.43 -20.78 -20.51
N SER A 115 -4.14 -21.00 -20.26
CA SER A 115 -3.49 -20.63 -19.01
C SER A 115 -2.41 -19.62 -19.31
N LYS A 116 -2.48 -18.43 -18.69
CA LYS A 116 -1.44 -17.41 -18.79
C LYS A 116 -0.83 -17.14 -17.43
N GLN A 117 0.49 -17.17 -17.38
CA GLN A 117 1.26 -16.74 -16.22
C GLN A 117 1.29 -15.22 -16.21
N LEU A 118 1.15 -14.61 -15.03
CA LEU A 118 1.27 -13.17 -14.86
C LEU A 118 2.68 -12.81 -14.42
N THR A 119 3.31 -11.90 -15.14
CA THR A 119 4.63 -11.35 -14.82
C THR A 119 4.47 -9.87 -14.47
N GLY A 120 4.63 -9.50 -13.20
CA GLY A 120 4.56 -8.08 -12.80
C GLY A 120 3.16 -7.46 -12.88
N ARG A 121 3.08 -6.11 -12.93
CA ARG A 121 1.84 -5.29 -12.86
C ARG A 121 1.00 -5.33 -14.15
N GLU A 122 1.00 -6.47 -14.84
CA GLU A 122 0.43 -6.63 -16.17
C GLU A 122 -1.04 -7.04 -16.10
N PHE A 123 -1.78 -6.74 -17.18
CA PHE A 123 -3.12 -7.26 -17.41
C PHE A 123 -3.05 -8.45 -18.36
N ILE A 124 -3.97 -9.40 -18.21
CA ILE A 124 -4.13 -10.48 -19.18
C ILE A 124 -5.18 -10.07 -20.19
N GLU A 125 -4.83 -10.12 -21.47
CA GLU A 125 -5.81 -10.05 -22.56
C GLU A 125 -5.98 -11.45 -23.19
N HIS A 126 -7.21 -11.90 -23.30
CA HIS A 126 -7.60 -13.12 -24.01
C HIS A 126 -8.59 -12.77 -25.12
N LYS A 127 -8.30 -13.18 -26.35
CA LYS A 127 -9.24 -13.05 -27.48
C LYS A 127 -10.14 -14.29 -27.51
N ILE A 128 -11.44 -14.06 -27.41
CA ILE A 128 -12.49 -15.06 -27.63
C ILE A 128 -12.50 -15.36 -29.13
N PRO A 129 -12.26 -16.61 -29.56
CA PRO A 129 -12.32 -16.96 -30.97
C PRO A 129 -13.74 -16.83 -31.51
N VAL A 130 -13.90 -16.28 -32.72
CA VAL A 130 -15.17 -16.33 -33.46
C VAL A 130 -15.30 -17.71 -34.07
N ASN A 131 -16.46 -18.35 -33.94
CA ASN A 131 -16.83 -19.40 -34.88
C ASN A 131 -17.22 -18.67 -36.17
N ASP A 132 -16.40 -18.76 -37.20
CA ASP A 132 -16.84 -18.47 -38.57
C ASP A 132 -17.84 -19.57 -38.97
N SER A 133 -19.06 -19.48 -38.44
CA SER A 133 -20.21 -20.18 -38.98
C SER A 133 -20.76 -19.31 -40.10
N THR A 134 -20.62 -19.90 -41.29
CA THR A 134 -21.17 -19.56 -42.61
C THR A 134 -22.55 -18.92 -42.59
#